data_AF-A0AAV5KPQ7-F1
#
_entry.id   AF-A0AAV5KPQ7-F1
#
_cell.length_a   1.000
_cell.length_b   1.000
_cell.length_c   1.000
_cell.angle_alpha   90.00
_cell.angle_beta   90.00
_cell.angle_gamma   90.00
#
_symmetry.space_group_name_H-M   'P 1'
#
loop_
_entity.id
_entity.type
_entity.pdbx_description
1 polymer ?
#
loop_
_entity_poly.entity_id
_entity_poly.type
_entity_poly.pdbx_seq_one_letter_code
_entity_poly.pdbx_strand_id
1 'polypeptide(L)'
;MSPKFFDAHLTPLGWRQVDNLREHVKTCGLSKGIDLVIVSPLLRTLQTAVGVFGGEGYTDRMDIVPLMAANAGNSGRAAISSLNSPPFIAVELCREHMGVKSYGRYHCNRICYYRDC
;
A
#
# COMPACT_ATOMS: atom_id res chain seq x y z
N MET A 1 -13.03 0.52 -19.53
CA MET A 1 -12.83 1.26 -18.26
C MET A 1 -12.09 2.56 -18.55
N SER A 2 -12.42 3.65 -17.87
CA SER A 2 -11.63 4.89 -17.98
C SER A 2 -10.26 4.69 -17.33
N PRO A 3 -9.16 5.17 -17.93
CA PRO A 3 -7.80 5.02 -17.38
C PRO A 3 -7.68 5.46 -15.92
N LYS A 4 -8.43 6.51 -15.53
CA LYS A 4 -8.45 7.06 -14.16
C LYS A 4 -8.96 6.10 -13.07
N PHE A 5 -9.66 5.03 -13.44
CA PHE A 5 -10.20 4.06 -12.49
C PHE A 5 -9.43 2.75 -12.41
N PHE A 6 -8.48 2.55 -13.33
CA PHE A 6 -7.70 1.31 -13.38
C PHE A 6 -6.85 1.15 -12.10
N ASP A 7 -6.09 2.19 -11.76
CA ASP A 7 -5.24 2.25 -10.58
C ASP A 7 -5.57 3.46 -9.70
N ALA A 8 -6.86 3.57 -9.35
CA ALA A 8 -7.35 4.66 -8.52
C ALA A 8 -6.73 4.64 -7.11
N HIS A 9 -6.46 5.82 -6.58
CA HIS A 9 -6.12 6.06 -5.17
C HIS A 9 -7.38 6.07 -4.29
N LEU A 10 -7.20 5.97 -2.98
CA LEU A 10 -8.26 6.13 -1.99
C LEU A 10 -8.83 7.54 -2.00
N THR A 11 -10.15 7.63 -1.89
CA THR A 11 -10.85 8.89 -1.65
C THR A 11 -10.59 9.40 -0.22
N PRO A 12 -10.94 10.66 0.12
CA PRO A 12 -10.89 11.14 1.50
C PRO A 12 -11.70 10.28 2.49
N LEU A 13 -12.84 9.74 2.05
CA LEU A 13 -13.62 8.79 2.87
C LEU A 13 -12.88 7.46 3.04
N GLY A 14 -12.25 6.95 1.98
CA GLY A 14 -11.42 5.75 2.05
C GLY A 14 -10.28 5.89 3.06
N TRP A 15 -9.60 7.04 3.09
CA TRP A 15 -8.58 7.32 4.09
C TRP A 15 -9.12 7.37 5.52
N ARG A 16 -10.31 7.93 5.73
CA ARG A 16 -10.96 7.92 7.05
C ARG A 16 -11.27 6.49 7.52
N GLN A 17 -11.70 5.62 6.61
CA GLN A 17 -11.91 4.20 6.91
C GLN A 17 -10.60 3.51 7.29
N VAL A 18 -9.51 3.84 6.59
CA VAL A 18 -8.16 3.34 6.91
C VAL A 18 -7.71 3.77 8.30
N ASP A 19 -7.93 5.02 8.70
CA ASP A 19 -7.58 5.51 10.04
C ASP A 19 -8.33 4.76 11.14
N ASN A 20 -9.65 4.59 10.99
CA ASN A 20 -10.48 3.85 11.93
C ASN A 20 -10.02 2.38 12.04
N LEU A 21 -9.67 1.77 10.90
CA LEU A 21 -9.17 0.39 10.87
C LEU A 21 -7.79 0.26 11.53
N ARG A 22 -6.89 1.21 11.31
CA ARG A 22 -5.58 1.28 12.00
C ARG A 22 -5.76 1.33 13.51
N GLU A 23 -6.65 2.20 14.00
CA GLU A 23 -6.95 2.31 15.43
C GLU A 23 -7.47 0.99 15.99
N HIS A 24 -8.40 0.34 15.29
CA HIS A 24 -8.94 -0.95 15.69
C HIS A 24 -7.85 -2.05 15.76
N VAL A 25 -7.03 -2.18 14.72
CA VAL A 25 -5.94 -3.16 14.62
C VAL A 25 -4.86 -2.97 15.71
N LYS A 26 -4.59 -1.71 16.10
CA LYS A 26 -3.68 -1.40 17.21
C LYS A 26 -4.29 -1.73 18.56
N THR A 27 -5.53 -1.33 18.80
CA THR A 27 -6.21 -1.52 20.09
C THR A 27 -6.47 -3.00 20.40
N CYS A 28 -6.81 -3.81 19.39
CA CYS A 28 -6.99 -5.25 19.56
C CYS A 28 -5.66 -6.04 19.57
N GLY A 29 -4.52 -5.38 19.34
CA GLY A 29 -3.20 -6.00 19.37
C GLY A 29 -2.86 -6.85 18.15
N LEU A 30 -3.73 -6.92 17.14
CA LEU A 30 -3.50 -7.71 15.92
C LEU A 30 -2.19 -7.33 15.22
N SER A 31 -1.86 -6.04 15.20
CA SER A 31 -0.59 -5.54 14.64
C SER A 31 0.68 -6.22 15.18
N LYS A 32 0.65 -6.74 16.42
CA LYS A 32 1.81 -7.37 17.07
C LYS A 32 2.06 -8.80 16.62
N GLY A 33 1.07 -9.45 16.00
CA GLY A 33 1.14 -10.85 15.58
C GLY A 33 1.25 -11.05 14.08
N ILE A 34 1.45 -9.98 13.31
CA ILE A 34 1.58 -10.06 11.85
C ILE A 34 3.05 -10.11 11.48
N ASP A 35 3.46 -11.21 10.85
CA ASP A 35 4.83 -11.39 10.36
C ASP A 35 5.03 -10.88 8.91
N LEU A 36 3.93 -10.76 8.15
CA LEU A 36 3.98 -10.40 6.74
C LEU A 36 2.62 -9.85 6.25
N VAL A 37 2.65 -8.75 5.51
CA VAL A 37 1.48 -8.20 4.81
C VAL A 37 1.63 -8.45 3.31
N ILE A 38 0.69 -9.19 2.72
CA ILE A 38 0.66 -9.47 1.27
C ILE A 38 -0.53 -8.76 0.65
N VAL A 39 -0.29 -8.05 -0.45
CA VAL A 39 -1.30 -7.23 -1.12
C VAL A 39 -1.23 -7.32 -2.64
N SER A 40 -2.36 -7.01 -3.28
CA SER A 40 -2.39 -6.67 -4.70
C SER A 40 -1.63 -5.36 -4.95
N PRO A 41 -0.91 -5.19 -6.09
CA PRO A 41 -0.10 -4.00 -6.35
C PRO A 41 -0.90 -2.76 -6.76
N LEU A 42 -2.23 -2.81 -6.72
CA LEU A 42 -3.06 -1.64 -7.00
C LEU A 42 -2.88 -0.58 -5.91
N LEU A 43 -2.80 0.69 -6.30
CA LEU A 43 -2.52 1.84 -5.44
C LEU A 43 -3.48 1.91 -4.25
N ARG A 44 -4.79 1.75 -4.47
CA ARG A 44 -5.79 1.68 -3.39
C ARG A 44 -5.50 0.59 -2.36
N THR A 45 -5.02 -0.57 -2.80
CA THR A 45 -4.70 -1.70 -1.91
C THR A 45 -3.44 -1.39 -1.11
N LEU A 46 -2.41 -0.85 -1.77
CA LEU A 46 -1.18 -0.40 -1.12
C LEU A 46 -1.45 0.70 -0.08
N GLN A 47 -2.20 1.73 -0.44
CA GLN A 47 -2.60 2.82 0.47
C GLN A 47 -3.39 2.30 1.67
N THR A 48 -4.28 1.34 1.46
CA THR A 48 -5.03 0.72 2.57
C THR A 48 -4.09 -0.02 3.50
N ALA A 49 -3.26 -0.90 2.96
CA ALA A 49 -2.41 -1.75 3.78
C ALA A 49 -1.30 -0.97 4.51
N VAL A 50 -0.65 -0.02 3.83
CA VAL A 50 0.36 0.83 4.46
C VAL A 50 -0.28 1.79 5.47
N GLY A 51 -1.48 2.31 5.20
CA GLY A 51 -2.18 3.13 6.19
C GLY A 51 -2.55 2.35 7.46
N VAL A 52 -3.00 1.10 7.32
CA VAL A 52 -3.40 0.25 8.46
C VAL A 52 -2.19 -0.30 9.22
N PHE A 53 -1.22 -0.90 8.52
CA PHE A 53 -0.13 -1.67 9.11
C PHE A 53 1.24 -0.98 9.05
N GLY A 54 1.35 0.18 8.39
CA GLY A 54 2.59 0.96 8.36
C GLY A 54 2.95 1.57 9.71
N GLY A 55 4.17 2.09 9.81
CA GLY A 55 4.68 2.77 11.00
C GLY A 55 3.96 4.09 11.27
N GLU A 56 4.42 4.81 12.30
CA GLU A 56 3.91 6.17 12.55
C GLU A 56 4.38 7.16 11.47
N GLY A 57 3.93 8.42 11.59
CA GLY A 57 4.37 9.50 10.72
C GLY A 57 5.90 9.56 10.66
N TYR A 58 6.43 9.74 9.46
CA TYR A 58 7.86 9.87 9.25
C TYR A 58 8.40 11.06 10.06
N THR A 59 9.33 10.79 10.97
CA THR A 59 10.14 11.83 11.60
C THR A 59 11.50 11.81 10.91
N ASP A 60 12.03 12.98 10.56
CA ASP A 60 13.27 13.21 9.79
C ASP A 60 14.56 12.75 10.51
N ARG A 61 14.44 11.79 11.43
CA ARG A 61 15.44 11.45 12.43
C ARG A 61 16.15 10.11 12.22
N MET A 62 16.04 9.47 11.06
CA MET A 62 16.81 8.26 10.76
C MET A 62 16.88 7.99 9.27
N ASP A 63 17.92 7.29 8.85
CA ASP A 63 18.16 6.72 7.50
C ASP A 63 17.09 5.70 7.04
N ILE A 64 15.85 5.83 7.51
CA ILE A 64 14.73 4.95 7.20
C ILE A 64 14.04 5.50 5.96
N VAL A 65 14.00 4.70 4.90
CA VAL A 65 13.21 5.01 3.69
C VAL A 65 11.72 4.91 4.06
N PRO A 66 10.87 5.89 3.68
CA PRO A 66 9.45 5.83 3.99
C PRO A 66 8.80 4.64 3.29
N LEU A 67 7.94 3.91 4.01
CA LEU A 67 7.09 2.86 3.46
C LEU A 67 6.02 3.43 2.51
N MET A 68 5.71 4.71 2.60
CA MET A 68 4.96 5.42 1.57
C MET A 68 5.38 6.88 1.57
N ALA A 69 5.73 7.41 0.39
CA ALA A 69 6.09 8.80 0.23
C ALA A 69 4.92 9.75 0.58
N ALA A 70 5.27 10.98 0.97
CA ALA A 70 4.28 12.01 1.23
C ALA A 70 3.43 12.29 -0.04
N ASN A 71 2.15 12.56 0.17
CA ASN A 71 1.16 12.85 -0.87
C ASN A 71 1.04 11.76 -1.96
N ALA A 72 1.43 10.51 -1.68
CA ALA A 72 1.27 9.40 -2.61
C ALA A 72 -0.19 9.26 -3.06
N GLY A 73 -0.42 9.24 -4.37
CA GLY A 73 -1.76 9.22 -4.96
C GLY A 73 -2.58 10.49 -4.69
N ASN A 74 -1.94 11.66 -4.56
CA ASN A 74 -2.59 12.94 -4.26
C ASN A 74 -3.46 12.90 -3.00
N SER A 75 -2.99 12.19 -1.98
CA SER A 75 -3.75 11.91 -0.75
C SER A 75 -3.74 13.06 0.27
N GLY A 76 -2.86 14.05 0.11
CA GLY A 76 -2.62 15.10 1.11
C GLY A 76 -1.99 14.58 2.41
N ARG A 77 -1.49 13.33 2.44
CA ARG A 77 -0.94 12.70 3.63
C ARG A 77 0.56 12.89 3.78
N ALA A 78 1.02 12.90 5.02
CA ALA A 78 2.44 12.80 5.34
C ALA A 78 3.00 11.42 4.92
N ALA A 79 4.33 11.33 4.81
CA ALA A 79 4.99 10.06 4.58
C ALA A 79 4.74 9.09 5.75
N ILE A 80 4.58 7.81 5.43
CA ILE A 80 4.39 6.73 6.39
C ILE A 80 5.71 5.99 6.55
N SER A 81 6.19 5.82 7.78
CA SER A 81 7.44 5.13 8.07
C SER A 81 7.30 3.60 7.96
N SER A 82 8.40 2.91 7.67
CA SER A 82 8.49 1.44 7.82
C SER A 82 8.87 1.02 9.24
N LEU A 83 9.08 1.97 10.16
CA LEU A 83 9.45 1.66 11.53
C LEU A 83 8.31 0.95 12.26
N ASN A 84 8.61 -0.20 12.88
CA ASN A 84 7.65 -1.06 13.58
C ASN A 84 6.50 -1.58 12.70
N SER A 85 6.62 -1.52 11.37
CA SER A 85 5.69 -2.18 10.46
C SER A 85 6.19 -3.58 10.09
N PRO A 86 5.30 -4.56 9.89
CA PRO A 86 5.70 -5.83 9.28
C PRO A 86 6.25 -5.61 7.86
N PRO A 87 7.02 -6.55 7.31
CA PRO A 87 7.37 -6.57 5.89
C PRO A 87 6.12 -6.57 4.99
N PHE A 88 6.22 -5.93 3.82
CA PHE A 88 5.17 -5.90 2.80
C PHE A 88 5.65 -6.56 1.51
N ILE A 89 4.76 -7.35 0.90
CA ILE A 89 4.96 -7.89 -0.43
C ILE A 89 3.75 -7.53 -1.28
N ALA A 90 3.99 -6.84 -2.40
CA ALA A 90 2.99 -6.60 -3.41
C ALA A 90 3.15 -7.63 -4.54
N VAL A 91 2.11 -8.42 -4.80
CA VAL A 91 2.11 -9.44 -5.85
C VAL A 91 0.81 -9.41 -6.63
N GLU A 92 0.91 -9.45 -7.95
CA GLU A 92 -0.22 -9.74 -8.85
C GLU A 92 0.04 -11.09 -9.51
N LEU A 93 -0.60 -12.15 -8.99
CA LEU A 93 -0.55 -13.48 -9.61
C LEU A 93 -1.77 -13.75 -10.51
N CYS A 94 -2.88 -13.01 -10.30
CA CYS A 94 -4.19 -13.34 -10.90
C CYS A 94 -4.65 -12.33 -11.96
N ARG A 95 -3.75 -11.90 -12.86
CA ARG A 95 -4.18 -11.14 -14.03
C ARG A 95 -4.39 -12.07 -15.23
N GLU A 96 -5.18 -13.14 -15.07
CA GLU A 96 -5.45 -14.07 -16.16
C GLU A 96 -6.32 -13.48 -17.28
N HIS A 97 -7.18 -12.47 -17.02
CA HIS A 97 -8.18 -12.03 -18.01
C HIS A 97 -8.55 -10.52 -17.98
N MET A 98 -7.57 -9.61 -17.89
CA MET A 98 -7.84 -8.20 -18.21
C MET A 98 -7.64 -7.95 -19.71
N GLY A 99 -8.61 -8.39 -20.52
CA GLY A 99 -8.85 -7.99 -21.91
C GLY A 99 -7.66 -7.98 -22.87
N VAL A 100 -7.53 -9.00 -23.71
CA VAL A 100 -6.61 -9.00 -24.84
C VAL A 100 -7.02 -7.92 -25.86
N LYS A 101 -6.16 -6.89 -26.03
CA LYS A 101 -5.84 -6.10 -27.26
C LYS A 101 -5.15 -4.78 -26.82
N SER A 102 -3.94 -4.38 -27.21
CA SER A 102 -2.98 -4.85 -28.20
C SER A 102 -1.57 -4.39 -27.78
N TYR A 103 -0.55 -5.21 -28.07
CA TYR A 103 0.90 -4.95 -28.01
C TYR A 103 1.52 -4.49 -26.69
N GLY A 104 1.98 -5.48 -25.92
CA GLY A 104 2.98 -5.34 -24.87
C GLY A 104 2.94 -6.57 -23.98
N ARG A 105 3.96 -7.44 -24.08
CA ARG A 105 4.08 -8.61 -23.19
C ARG A 105 4.28 -8.14 -21.75
N TYR A 106 3.22 -8.17 -20.94
CA TYR A 106 3.36 -8.03 -19.49
C TYR A 106 3.63 -9.42 -18.91
N HIS A 107 4.90 -9.74 -18.71
CA HIS A 107 5.28 -10.85 -17.83
C HIS A 107 4.84 -10.50 -16.41
N CYS A 108 3.70 -11.05 -15.99
CA CYS A 108 3.13 -10.91 -14.66
C CYS A 108 3.84 -11.86 -13.70
N ASN A 109 5.07 -11.51 -13.31
CA ASN A 109 5.85 -12.16 -12.25
C ASN A 109 6.73 -11.10 -11.54
N ARG A 110 6.17 -9.91 -11.27
CA ARG A 110 6.89 -8.89 -10.51
C ARG A 110 6.42 -8.94 -9.05
N ILE A 111 7.23 -9.60 -8.21
CA ILE A 111 7.19 -9.41 -6.77
C ILE A 111 7.82 -8.03 -6.52
N CYS A 112 7.02 -7.04 -6.14
CA CYS A 112 7.56 -5.77 -5.68
C CYS A 112 7.69 -5.85 -4.16
N TYR A 113 8.93 -5.91 -3.67
CA TYR A 113 9.21 -5.62 -2.27
C TYR A 113 9.10 -4.11 -2.07
N TYR A 114 8.23 -3.66 -1.17
CA TYR A 114 8.07 -2.24 -0.84
C TYR A 114 9.23 -1.74 0.05
N ARG A 115 10.46 -2.16 -0.26
CA ARG A 115 11.71 -1.68 0.36
C ARG A 115 12.51 -0.76 -0.57
N ASP A 116 12.31 -0.82 -1.89
CA ASP A 116 13.16 -0.14 -2.87
C ASP A 116 12.37 0.52 -4.03
N CYS A 117 11.26 1.20 -3.73
CA CYS A 117 10.60 2.12 -4.67
C CYS A 117 10.74 3.57 -4.18
#